data_AF-A0A3D0P0H1-F1
#
_entry.id   AF-A0A3D0P0H1-F1
#
_cell.length_a   1.000
_cell.length_b   1.000
_cell.length_c   1.000
_cell.angle_alpha   90.00
_cell.angle_beta   90.00
_cell.angle_gamma   90.00
#
_symmetry.space_group_name_H-M   'P 1'
#
loop_
_entity.id
_entity.type
_entity.pdbx_description
1 polymer ?
#
loop_
_entity_poly.entity_id
_entity_poly.type
_entity_poly.pdbx_seq_one_letter_code
_entity_poly.pdbx_strand_id
1 'polypeptide(L)'
;MNGHGEYQAPAELKRLQSIALGAGGIAFIAWAIGTYFNVEQGLRSWLLGFIFWSGLGLGSIGVLMLQYLTGGAWGVVIRRIVEAGTRTLPVIFVLFLPILFGLSQLYEWTHLPPDDYAMKHRGWFMTTESWILRSVIYFIFFGVMVYLLNKWWAAQD
;
A
#
# COMPACT_ATOMS: atom_id res chain seq x y z
N MET A 1 -32.67 -2.56 22.42
CA MET A 1 -31.84 -1.43 22.90
C MET A 1 -30.78 -1.20 21.84
N ASN A 2 -31.09 -0.40 20.81
CA ASN A 2 -30.22 -0.18 19.66
C ASN A 2 -29.67 1.24 19.75
N GLY A 3 -28.55 1.38 20.44
CA GLY A 3 -27.82 2.65 20.58
C GLY A 3 -26.49 2.57 19.85
N HIS A 4 -26.49 2.28 18.55
CA HIS A 4 -25.34 2.60 17.72
C HIS A 4 -25.37 4.12 17.52
N GLY A 5 -24.83 4.87 18.48
CA GLY A 5 -24.56 6.28 18.27
C GLY A 5 -23.67 6.38 17.03
N GLU A 6 -24.18 6.96 15.96
CA GLU A 6 -23.39 7.28 14.78
C GLU A 6 -22.21 8.13 15.25
N TYR A 7 -21.04 7.51 15.35
CA TYR A 7 -19.81 8.22 15.68
C TYR A 7 -19.48 9.14 14.50
N GLN A 8 -19.96 10.38 14.57
CA GLN A 8 -19.67 11.42 13.61
C GLN A 8 -18.23 11.85 13.80
N ALA A 9 -17.38 11.56 12.81
CA ALA A 9 -15.99 12.02 12.83
C ALA A 9 -15.95 13.55 12.99
N PRO A 10 -15.05 14.11 13.83
CA PRO A 10 -14.90 15.54 13.99
C PRO A 10 -14.79 16.26 12.64
N ALA A 11 -15.45 17.40 12.48
CA ALA A 11 -15.46 18.16 11.24
C ALA A 11 -14.04 18.52 10.74
N GLU A 12 -13.09 18.66 11.67
CA GLU A 12 -11.67 18.87 11.41
C GLU A 12 -11.06 17.73 10.57
N LEU A 13 -11.41 16.47 10.84
CA LEU A 13 -10.92 15.32 10.08
C LEU A 13 -11.44 15.36 8.65
N LYS A 14 -12.71 15.72 8.45
CA LYS A 14 -13.30 15.85 7.10
C LYS A 14 -12.63 16.97 6.30
N ARG A 15 -12.28 18.07 6.96
CA ARG A 15 -11.52 19.17 6.34
C ARG A 15 -10.11 18.73 5.95
N LEU A 16 -9.37 18.09 6.87
CA LEU A 16 -8.03 17.57 6.60
C LEU A 16 -8.03 16.54 5.47
N GLN A 17 -9.01 15.62 5.47
CA GLN A 17 -9.20 14.65 4.39
C GLN A 17 -9.39 15.35 3.04
N SER A 18 -10.26 16.37 2.98
CA SER A 18 -10.52 17.10 1.74
C SER A 18 -9.29 17.85 1.23
N ILE A 19 -8.53 18.48 2.13
CA ILE A 19 -7.26 19.15 1.80
C ILE A 19 -6.23 18.13 1.31
N ALA A 20 -6.07 17.00 2.00
CA ALA A 20 -5.14 15.94 1.62
C ALA A 20 -5.49 15.33 0.26
N LEU A 21 -6.78 15.09 -0.01
CA LEU A 21 -7.24 14.61 -1.32
C LEU A 21 -7.00 15.66 -2.42
N GLY A 22 -7.26 16.93 -2.15
CA GLY A 22 -6.99 18.02 -3.09
C GLY A 22 -5.49 18.14 -3.42
N ALA A 23 -4.64 18.18 -2.39
CA ALA A 23 -3.19 18.22 -2.54
C ALA A 23 -2.66 16.97 -3.27
N GLY A 24 -3.17 15.79 -2.91
CA GLY A 24 -2.83 14.52 -3.56
C GLY A 24 -3.25 14.50 -5.04
N GLY A 25 -4.43 15.02 -5.37
CA GLY A 25 -4.89 15.15 -6.76
C GLY A 25 -4.02 16.10 -7.58
N ILE A 26 -3.64 17.25 -7.02
CA ILE A 26 -2.72 18.19 -7.68
C ILE A 26 -1.35 17.55 -7.89
N ALA A 27 -0.79 16.89 -6.88
CA ALA A 27 0.48 16.18 -6.99
C ALA A 27 0.42 15.05 -8.02
N PHE A 28 -0.69 14.32 -8.09
CA PHE A 28 -0.91 13.27 -9.08
C PHE A 28 -0.95 13.84 -10.51
N ILE A 29 -1.64 14.97 -10.73
CA ILE A 29 -1.66 15.65 -12.04
C ILE A 29 -0.26 16.13 -12.41
N ALA A 30 0.47 16.74 -11.49
CA ALA A 30 1.85 17.19 -11.72
C ALA A 30 2.77 16.01 -12.09
N TRP A 31 2.63 14.88 -11.37
CA TRP A 31 3.35 13.64 -11.69
C TRP A 31 2.97 13.11 -13.08
N ALA A 32 1.69 13.10 -13.44
CA ALA A 32 1.23 12.63 -14.74
C ALA A 32 1.79 13.48 -15.89
N ILE A 33 1.79 14.81 -15.72
CA ILE A 33 2.43 15.75 -16.66
C ILE A 33 3.93 15.46 -16.77
N GLY A 34 4.65 15.30 -15.65
CA GLY A 34 6.07 14.97 -15.67
C GLY A 34 6.38 13.63 -16.37
N THR A 35 5.53 12.62 -16.13
CA THR A 35 5.64 11.29 -16.73
C THR A 35 5.43 11.33 -18.24
N TYR A 36 4.57 12.22 -18.76
CA TYR A 36 4.40 12.41 -20.20
C TYR A 36 5.70 12.84 -20.90
N PHE A 37 6.53 13.66 -20.25
CA PHE A 37 7.82 14.09 -20.81
C PHE A 37 8.94 13.07 -20.63
N ASN A 38 8.93 12.33 -19.51
CA ASN A 38 9.90 11.27 -19.24
C ASN A 38 9.25 10.15 -18.42
N VAL A 39 8.82 9.10 -19.13
CA VAL A 39 8.07 7.98 -18.55
C VAL A 39 8.90 7.24 -17.51
N GLU A 40 10.17 6.98 -17.81
CA GLU A 40 11.07 6.24 -16.94
C GLU A 40 11.32 6.97 -15.61
N GLN A 41 11.63 8.27 -15.67
CA GLN A 41 11.80 9.08 -14.47
C GLN A 41 10.49 9.21 -13.67
N GLY A 42 9.36 9.34 -14.36
CA GLY A 42 8.03 9.36 -13.76
C GLY A 42 7.74 8.08 -12.96
N LEU A 43 7.97 6.91 -13.54
CA LEU A 43 7.77 5.61 -12.90
C LEU A 43 8.76 5.36 -11.75
N ARG A 44 10.04 5.76 -11.89
CA ARG A 44 11.03 5.65 -10.80
C ARG A 44 10.65 6.50 -9.59
N SER A 45 10.18 7.73 -9.83
CA SER A 45 9.70 8.64 -8.78
C SER A 45 8.42 8.10 -8.12
N TRP A 46 7.52 7.51 -8.92
CA TRP A 46 6.32 6.85 -8.44
C TRP A 46 6.62 5.65 -7.55
N LEU A 47 7.58 4.80 -7.94
CA LEU A 47 8.03 3.66 -7.14
C LEU A 47 8.52 4.10 -5.77
N LEU A 48 9.29 5.19 -5.68
CA LEU A 48 9.76 5.72 -4.40
C LEU A 48 8.58 6.16 -3.50
N GLY A 49 7.62 6.89 -4.06
CA GLY A 49 6.39 7.27 -3.35
C GLY A 49 5.58 6.05 -2.91
N PHE A 50 5.42 5.06 -3.79
CA PHE A 50 4.74 3.80 -3.49
C PHE A 50 5.41 3.05 -2.33
N ILE A 51 6.74 2.90 -2.33
CA ILE A 51 7.47 2.23 -1.24
C ILE A 51 7.22 2.95 0.09
N PHE A 52 7.27 4.29 0.10
CA PHE A 52 7.03 5.07 1.30
C PHE A 52 5.61 4.85 1.86
N TRP A 53 4.57 5.05 1.03
CA TRP A 53 3.18 4.93 1.47
C TRP A 53 2.75 3.49 1.76
N SER A 54 3.24 2.52 0.98
CA SER A 54 3.03 1.11 1.27
C SER A 54 3.71 0.67 2.57
N GLY A 55 4.92 1.17 2.84
CA GLY A 55 5.63 0.94 4.10
C GLY A 55 4.84 1.41 5.33
N LEU A 56 4.15 2.55 5.24
CA LEU A 56 3.27 3.03 6.32
C LEU A 56 2.05 2.12 6.54
N GLY A 57 1.38 1.71 5.46
CA GLY A 57 0.21 0.82 5.55
C GLY A 57 0.59 -0.57 6.08
N LEU A 58 1.62 -1.19 5.50
CA LEU A 58 2.11 -2.50 5.92
C LEU A 58 2.74 -2.46 7.32
N GLY A 59 3.49 -1.40 7.64
CA GLY A 59 4.05 -1.18 8.97
C GLY A 59 2.96 -1.07 10.04
N SER A 60 1.83 -0.43 9.71
CA SER A 60 0.67 -0.37 10.61
C SER A 60 0.09 -1.75 10.93
N ILE A 61 0.05 -2.67 9.95
CA ILE A 61 -0.34 -4.06 10.18
C ILE A 61 0.66 -4.73 11.15
N GLY A 62 1.96 -4.54 10.91
CA GLY A 62 3.03 -5.08 11.76
C GLY A 62 2.91 -4.62 13.22
N VAL A 63 2.71 -3.31 13.43
CA VAL A 63 2.55 -2.72 14.77
C VAL A 63 1.27 -3.23 15.44
N LEU A 64 0.16 -3.36 14.69
CA LEU A 64 -1.09 -3.87 15.23
C LEU A 64 -0.95 -5.33 15.71
N MET A 65 -0.31 -6.19 14.90
CA MET A 65 -0.03 -7.58 15.32
C MET A 65 0.89 -7.64 16.54
N LEU A 66 1.92 -6.80 16.59
CA LEU A 66 2.84 -6.76 17.73
C LEU A 66 2.13 -6.31 19.01
N GLN A 67 1.20 -5.36 18.90
CA GLN A 67 0.36 -4.94 20.03
C GLN A 67 -0.55 -6.08 20.50
N TYR A 68 -1.12 -6.87 19.57
CA TYR A 68 -1.96 -8.03 19.91
C TYR A 68 -1.17 -9.12 20.63
N LEU A 69 0.07 -9.33 20.22
CA LEU A 69 0.94 -10.33 20.81
C LEU A 69 1.45 -9.93 22.20
N THR A 70 1.79 -8.65 22.38
CA THR A 70 2.45 -8.17 23.61
C THR A 70 1.49 -7.66 24.68
N GLY A 71 0.28 -7.23 24.31
CA GLY A 71 -0.71 -6.69 25.25
C GLY A 71 -0.27 -5.41 25.97
N GLY A 72 0.76 -4.72 25.50
CA GLY A 72 1.33 -3.55 26.18
C GLY A 72 0.40 -2.33 26.15
N ALA A 73 0.32 -1.61 27.28
CA ALA A 73 -0.56 -0.44 27.44
C ALA A 73 -0.25 0.72 26.47
N TRP A 74 0.99 0.84 25.99
CA TRP A 74 1.39 1.82 24.97
C TRP A 74 0.58 1.69 23.67
N GLY A 75 0.15 0.47 23.36
CA GLY A 75 -0.64 0.16 22.19
C GLY A 75 -2.00 0.85 22.16
N VAL A 76 -2.60 1.10 23.32
CA VAL A 76 -3.94 1.71 23.45
C VAL A 76 -3.98 3.11 22.84
N VAL A 77 -2.90 3.88 22.99
CA VAL A 77 -2.83 5.27 22.51
C VAL A 77 -2.72 5.33 20.98
N ILE A 78 -1.95 4.42 20.39
CA ILE A 78 -1.70 4.42 18.94
C ILE A 78 -2.68 3.54 18.15
N ARG A 79 -3.44 2.69 18.85
CA ARG A 79 -4.41 1.70 18.37
C ARG A 79 -5.21 2.18 17.16
N ARG A 80 -5.94 3.29 17.34
CA ARG A 80 -6.83 3.87 16.33
C ARG A 80 -6.07 4.42 15.12
N ILE A 81 -4.85 4.93 15.32
CA ILE A 81 -4.02 5.49 14.24
C ILE A 81 -3.50 4.36 13.36
N VAL A 82 -2.98 3.28 13.95
CA VAL A 82 -2.47 2.13 13.18
C VAL A 82 -3.61 1.36 12.50
N GLU A 83 -4.78 1.24 13.14
CA GLU A 83 -5.98 0.69 12.47
C GLU A 83 -6.39 1.51 11.24
N ALA A 84 -6.45 2.84 11.38
CA ALA A 84 -6.71 3.72 10.24
C ALA A 84 -5.65 3.55 9.15
N GLY A 85 -4.38 3.39 9.54
CA GLY A 85 -3.27 3.04 8.65
C GLY A 85 -3.51 1.74 7.88
N THR A 86 -3.96 0.67 8.54
CA THR A 86 -4.27 -0.60 7.86
C THR A 86 -5.38 -0.47 6.81
N ARG A 87 -6.33 0.46 7.01
CA ARG A 87 -7.45 0.70 6.08
C ARG A 87 -7.03 1.46 4.83
N THR A 88 -5.78 1.89 4.72
CA THR A 88 -5.23 2.48 3.48
C THR A 88 -4.80 1.43 2.45
N LEU A 89 -4.81 0.14 2.78
CA LEU A 89 -4.39 -0.95 1.88
C LEU A 89 -5.08 -0.93 0.51
N PRO A 90 -6.40 -0.69 0.39
CA PRO A 90 -7.06 -0.59 -0.91
C PRO A 90 -6.50 0.56 -1.77
N VAL A 91 -6.12 1.68 -1.15
CA VAL A 91 -5.48 2.80 -1.86
C VAL A 91 -4.08 2.40 -2.32
N ILE A 92 -3.30 1.71 -1.49
CA ILE A 92 -1.98 1.20 -1.86
C ILE A 92 -2.07 0.25 -3.07
N PHE A 93 -3.10 -0.59 -3.14
CA PHE A 93 -3.35 -1.45 -4.32
C PHE A 93 -3.59 -0.63 -5.60
N VAL A 94 -4.37 0.46 -5.53
CA VAL A 94 -4.57 1.36 -6.67
C VAL A 94 -3.25 2.04 -7.07
N LEU A 95 -2.46 2.49 -6.10
CA LEU A 95 -1.15 3.11 -6.35
C LEU A 95 -0.12 2.13 -6.95
N PHE A 96 -0.34 0.82 -6.86
CA PHE A 96 0.50 -0.18 -7.50
C PHE A 96 0.27 -0.30 -9.02
N LEU A 97 -0.89 0.13 -9.54
CA LEU A 97 -1.24 -0.05 -10.95
C LEU A 97 -0.23 0.56 -11.93
N PRO A 98 0.30 1.79 -11.74
CA PRO A 98 1.32 2.33 -12.63
C PRO A 98 2.60 1.50 -12.66
N ILE A 99 2.96 0.84 -11.54
CA ILE A 99 4.13 -0.05 -11.46
C ILE A 99 3.87 -1.34 -12.25
N LEU A 100 2.66 -1.90 -12.13
CA LEU A 100 2.25 -3.10 -12.85
C LEU A 100 2.28 -2.89 -14.37
N PHE A 101 1.72 -1.78 -14.86
CA PHE A 101 1.69 -1.47 -16.29
C PHE A 101 3.02 -0.90 -16.81
N GLY A 102 3.81 -0.26 -15.94
CA GLY A 102 5.13 0.29 -16.23
C GLY A 102 6.30 -0.67 -16.01
N LEU A 103 6.03 -1.97 -15.88
CA LEU A 103 6.99 -2.96 -15.41
C LEU A 103 8.24 -3.04 -16.29
N SER A 104 8.09 -3.02 -17.61
CA SER A 104 9.23 -3.09 -18.52
C SER A 104 10.09 -1.83 -18.46
N GLN A 105 9.48 -0.64 -18.36
CA GLN A 105 10.25 0.61 -18.27
C GLN A 105 10.93 0.78 -16.90
N LEU A 106 10.38 0.19 -15.84
CA LEU A 106 10.89 0.36 -14.48
C LEU A 106 12.01 -0.62 -14.13
N TYR A 107 11.92 -1.85 -14.66
CA TYR A 107 12.80 -2.94 -14.27
C TYR A 107 13.66 -3.44 -15.43
N GLU A 108 14.96 -3.24 -15.33
CA GLU A 108 15.92 -3.61 -16.39
C GLU A 108 15.93 -5.11 -16.71
N TRP A 109 15.68 -5.97 -15.72
CA TRP A 109 15.67 -7.42 -15.88
C TRP A 109 14.64 -7.95 -16.89
N THR A 110 13.64 -7.13 -17.22
CA THR A 110 12.58 -7.46 -18.17
C THR A 110 13.07 -7.49 -19.62
N HIS A 111 14.21 -6.85 -19.90
CA HIS A 111 14.84 -6.80 -21.22
C HIS A 111 15.97 -7.83 -21.38
N LEU A 112 16.34 -8.53 -20.31
CA LEU A 112 17.41 -9.52 -20.37
C LEU A 112 16.94 -10.76 -21.12
N PRO A 113 17.77 -11.33 -22.02
CA PRO A 113 17.42 -12.56 -22.70
C PRO A 113 17.33 -13.73 -21.69
N PRO A 114 16.47 -14.74 -21.95
CA PRO A 114 16.35 -15.91 -21.08
C PRO A 114 17.68 -16.64 -20.84
N ASP A 115 18.60 -16.51 -21.80
CA ASP A 115 19.89 -17.18 -21.78
C ASP A 115 20.95 -16.46 -20.94
N ASP A 116 20.65 -15.24 -20.50
CA ASP A 116 21.52 -14.41 -19.67
C ASP A 116 21.89 -15.12 -18.37
N TYR A 117 23.14 -14.94 -17.92
CA TYR A 117 23.65 -15.56 -16.71
C TYR A 117 22.79 -15.23 -15.49
N ALA A 118 22.33 -13.98 -15.34
CA ALA A 118 21.50 -13.57 -14.21
C ALA A 118 20.10 -14.21 -14.27
N MET A 119 19.53 -14.36 -15.46
CA MET A 119 18.20 -14.96 -15.64
C MET A 119 18.21 -16.46 -15.35
N LYS A 120 19.25 -17.19 -15.81
CA LYS A 120 19.41 -18.63 -15.53
C LYS A 120 19.49 -18.97 -14.05
N HIS A 121 20.20 -18.16 -13.26
CA HIS A 121 20.39 -18.44 -11.83
C HIS A 121 19.22 -17.98 -10.95
N ARG A 122 18.45 -16.99 -11.41
CA ARG A 122 17.27 -16.49 -10.69
C ARG A 122 15.99 -17.22 -11.10
N GLY A 123 16.03 -17.92 -12.23
CA GLY A 123 15.03 -18.90 -12.67
C GLY A 123 13.62 -18.33 -12.65
N TRP A 124 12.68 -19.13 -12.13
CA TRP A 124 11.27 -18.73 -12.03
C TRP A 124 11.09 -17.38 -11.33
N PHE A 125 11.89 -17.05 -10.31
CA PHE A 125 11.72 -15.82 -9.53
C PHE A 125 11.85 -14.54 -10.37
N MET A 126 12.62 -14.55 -11.46
CA MET A 126 12.85 -13.37 -12.30
C MET A 126 11.99 -13.30 -13.57
N THR A 127 10.95 -14.11 -13.69
CA THR A 127 10.01 -14.01 -14.80
C THR A 127 8.91 -13.00 -14.51
N THR A 128 8.44 -12.27 -15.53
CA THR A 128 7.35 -11.29 -15.41
C THR A 128 6.09 -11.90 -14.82
N GLU A 129 5.70 -13.08 -15.30
CA GLU A 129 4.52 -13.81 -14.80
C GLU A 129 4.62 -14.12 -13.31
N SER A 130 5.78 -14.61 -12.87
CA SER A 130 6.01 -14.91 -11.44
C SER A 130 5.96 -13.66 -10.57
N TRP A 131 6.47 -12.54 -11.07
CA TRP A 131 6.51 -11.29 -10.35
C TRP A 131 5.09 -10.75 -10.15
N ILE A 132 4.25 -10.82 -11.19
CA ILE A 132 2.84 -10.44 -11.12
C ILE A 132 2.10 -11.36 -10.16
N LEU A 133 2.28 -12.68 -10.29
CA LEU A 133 1.64 -13.66 -9.41
C LEU A 133 1.99 -13.43 -7.95
N ARG A 134 3.28 -13.26 -7.62
CA ARG A 134 3.72 -12.98 -6.24
C ARG A 134 3.13 -11.67 -5.73
N SER A 135 3.13 -10.62 -6.54
CA SER A 135 2.53 -9.33 -6.18
C SER A 135 1.04 -9.48 -5.81
N VAL A 136 0.26 -10.19 -6.63
CA VAL A 136 -1.16 -10.48 -6.36
C VAL A 136 -1.33 -11.29 -5.08
N ILE A 137 -0.50 -12.33 -4.88
CA ILE A 137 -0.52 -13.14 -3.66
C ILE A 137 -0.26 -12.27 -2.42
N TYR A 138 0.71 -11.36 -2.47
CA TYR A 138 1.00 -10.45 -1.34
C TYR A 138 -0.18 -9.52 -1.05
N PHE A 139 -0.80 -8.93 -2.07
CA PHE A 139 -1.98 -8.08 -1.86
C PHE A 139 -3.18 -8.85 -1.30
N ILE A 140 -3.42 -10.08 -1.76
CA ILE A 140 -4.46 -10.94 -1.20
C ILE A 140 -4.13 -11.28 0.26
N PHE A 141 -2.90 -11.69 0.54
CA PHE A 141 -2.46 -12.06 1.87
C PHE A 141 -2.62 -10.90 2.86
N PHE A 142 -2.09 -9.72 2.54
CA PHE A 142 -2.25 -8.53 3.39
C PHE A 142 -3.71 -8.06 3.45
N GLY A 143 -4.47 -8.17 2.36
CA GLY A 143 -5.89 -7.84 2.35
C GLY A 143 -6.70 -8.72 3.30
N VAL A 144 -6.43 -10.03 3.30
CA VAL A 144 -7.03 -10.98 4.25
C VAL A 144 -6.63 -10.64 5.68
N MET A 145 -5.36 -10.34 5.94
CA MET A 145 -4.92 -9.92 7.28
C MET A 145 -5.65 -8.67 7.76
N VAL A 146 -5.72 -7.62 6.94
CA VAL A 146 -6.44 -6.38 7.29
C VAL A 146 -7.91 -6.66 7.55
N TYR A 147 -8.56 -7.48 6.73
CA TYR A 147 -9.95 -7.86 6.93
C TYR A 147 -10.16 -8.59 8.26
N LEU A 148 -9.35 -9.62 8.56
CA LEU A 148 -9.47 -10.40 9.78
C LEU A 148 -9.15 -9.58 11.04
N LEU A 149 -8.07 -8.80 11.01
CA LEU A 149 -7.65 -7.96 12.12
C LEU A 149 -8.73 -6.91 12.44
N ASN A 150 -9.25 -6.19 11.44
CA ASN A 150 -10.32 -5.22 11.67
C ASN A 150 -11.64 -5.87 12.10
N LYS A 151 -11.96 -7.08 11.60
CA LYS A 151 -13.20 -7.79 11.95
C LYS A 151 -13.19 -8.30 13.39
N TRP A 152 -12.12 -8.99 13.80
CA TRP A 152 -12.01 -9.51 15.17
C TRP A 152 -11.96 -8.40 16.20
N TRP A 153 -11.43 -7.25 15.80
CA TRP A 153 -11.38 -6.09 16.65
C TRP A 153 -12.72 -5.43 16.91
N ALA A 154 -13.53 -5.26 15.86
CA ALA A 154 -14.89 -4.73 16.00
C ALA A 154 -15.78 -5.61 16.90
N ALA A 155 -15.36 -6.85 17.20
CA ALA A 155 -16.03 -7.72 18.16
C ALA A 155 -15.52 -7.58 19.62
N GLN A 156 -14.40 -6.88 19.84
CA GLN A 156 -13.81 -6.63 21.16
C GLN A 156 -14.17 -5.24 21.73
N ASP A 157 -14.57 -4.31 20.87
CA ASP A 157 -15.15 -3.01 21.25
C ASP A 157 -16.65 -3.16 21.61
#